data_AF-A0A512T2C2-F1
#
_entry.id   AF-A0A512T2C2-F1
#
_cell.length_a   1.000
_cell.length_b   1.000
_cell.length_c   1.000
_cell.angle_alpha   90.00
_cell.angle_beta   90.00
_cell.angle_gamma   90.00
#
_symmetry.space_group_name_H-M   'P 1'
#
loop_
_entity.id
_entity.type
_entity.pdbx_description
1 polymer ?
#
loop_
_entity_poly.entity_id
_entity_poly.type
_entity_poly.pdbx_seq_one_letter_code
_entity_poly.pdbx_strand_id
1 'polypeptide(L)'
;MAFDAVTDVAGLTREVRRLLAERGALAGEVTVVAVDGPSGSGKTTLAKDLGDALGALVLHVDDMHQGWTGVLSTVELVRSSLVDAWSHGEPASHPTWDWDEDEPGARESVPRADLVVLEGVGAFAIAGESASVRVWVEAPTEQRYVRAIARDGAVFEARWDEWADQERQLYAVSPGRAAADLALDTGVGADLAPPTEAPPAEAPPAEAQPADGPPLWLVVLGVVAASLSMRTLMTSLPPLLPRIREDLGLSSVWLGVLTTLPVLCMGLLAPPAARLGLRLGVARCISLAMVAIAVGNLARGFGHEVLALYLGTLCAGAGIALAGTLLPGMVKASFPAGRAGLATGLQMFAMMGGAAVAAAVSVPLAGALGDWDTSLGFWGLVAVAGVVLWLPVDRDVHRGGDHDQHPPDSSHRLPWRSHTAWLVAGFLAVQSWQFYSTLAWLSPTYVGHGWEAQDAGILLSVFTGAQFVSGLVGPAITDRVGDWRVPLVGAALCGLAGQTGVWAAPDAAPWVWALLLGVAQGASFAIGLVLLVRYAVSPAAAARFTAMAFLVSYTVASMGPTTMGAVRDLTGSYSTIWLVLALLMFLQLVAAMSLKPGRPRVS
;
A
#
# COMPACT_ATOMS: atom_id res chain seq x y z
N MET A 1 -10.49 33.25 -43.05
CA MET A 1 -9.47 34.24 -42.62
C MET A 1 -8.43 33.48 -41.83
N ALA A 2 -7.14 33.67 -42.11
CA ALA A 2 -6.07 33.02 -41.37
C ALA A 2 -6.01 33.63 -39.97
N PHE A 3 -6.07 32.78 -38.93
CA PHE A 3 -6.09 33.19 -37.53
C PHE A 3 -4.70 33.64 -37.08
N ASP A 4 -4.62 34.77 -36.37
CA ASP A 4 -3.39 35.21 -35.73
C ASP A 4 -3.00 34.15 -34.68
N ALA A 5 -1.82 33.55 -34.83
CA ALA A 5 -1.25 32.67 -33.82
C ALA A 5 -1.03 33.49 -32.55
N VAL A 6 -1.90 33.32 -31.57
CA VAL A 6 -1.72 33.97 -30.27
C VAL A 6 -0.57 33.25 -29.58
N THR A 7 0.49 33.99 -29.23
CA THR A 7 1.72 33.41 -28.66
C THR A 7 1.75 33.41 -27.13
N ASP A 8 0.77 34.02 -26.46
CA ASP A 8 0.67 34.05 -24.99
C ASP A 8 -0.78 33.86 -24.47
N VAL A 9 -0.91 33.22 -23.30
CA VAL A 9 -2.20 32.88 -22.67
C VAL A 9 -3.03 34.12 -22.33
N ALA A 10 -2.40 35.23 -21.94
CA ALA A 10 -3.10 36.45 -21.54
C ALA A 10 -3.78 37.15 -22.72
N GLY A 11 -3.17 37.12 -23.90
CA GLY A 11 -3.76 37.53 -25.17
C GLY A 11 -4.96 36.68 -25.52
N LEU A 12 -4.83 35.35 -25.39
CA LEU A 12 -5.91 34.41 -25.68
C LEU A 12 -7.11 34.65 -24.77
N THR A 13 -6.88 34.77 -23.47
CA THR A 13 -7.95 35.03 -22.49
C THR A 13 -8.68 36.35 -22.76
N ARG A 14 -7.97 37.42 -23.16
CA ARG A 14 -8.62 38.69 -23.54
C ARG A 14 -9.55 38.52 -24.73
N GLU A 15 -9.11 37.76 -25.72
CA GLU A 15 -9.89 37.54 -26.93
C GLU A 15 -11.09 36.61 -26.70
N VAL A 16 -10.93 35.58 -25.86
CA VAL A 16 -12.05 34.76 -25.37
C VAL A 16 -13.09 35.64 -24.68
N ARG A 17 -12.70 36.54 -23.77
CA ARG A 17 -13.64 37.47 -23.12
C ARG A 17 -14.38 38.36 -24.12
N ARG A 18 -13.68 38.87 -25.14
CA ARG A 18 -14.29 39.69 -26.20
C ARG A 18 -15.37 38.91 -26.94
N LEU A 19 -15.05 37.70 -27.39
CA LEU A 19 -15.98 36.84 -28.13
C LEU A 19 -17.17 36.38 -27.27
N LEU A 20 -16.93 36.08 -25.99
CA LEU A 20 -17.98 35.75 -25.03
C LEU A 20 -18.97 36.90 -24.84
N ALA A 21 -18.47 38.14 -24.73
CA ALA A 21 -19.32 39.33 -24.63
C ALA A 21 -20.17 39.57 -25.90
N GLU A 22 -19.67 39.17 -27.06
CA GLU A 22 -20.38 39.30 -28.35
C GLU A 22 -21.43 38.21 -28.57
N ARG A 23 -21.17 36.98 -28.11
CA ARG A 23 -21.97 35.81 -28.47
C ARG A 23 -22.90 35.32 -27.35
N GLY A 24 -22.54 35.51 -26.09
CA GLY A 24 -23.33 35.06 -24.94
C GLY A 24 -23.54 33.54 -24.89
N ALA A 25 -24.59 33.13 -24.18
CA ALA A 25 -24.95 31.72 -24.00
C ALA A 25 -25.60 31.13 -25.26
N LEU A 26 -25.10 29.97 -25.69
CA LEU A 26 -25.63 29.22 -26.84
C LEU A 26 -26.13 27.80 -26.45
N ALA A 27 -25.97 27.40 -25.18
CA ALA A 27 -26.46 26.13 -24.61
C ALA A 27 -27.53 26.42 -23.55
N GLY A 28 -28.67 26.99 -23.97
CA GLY A 28 -29.68 27.49 -23.03
C GLY A 28 -29.18 28.73 -22.27
N GLU A 29 -29.17 28.67 -20.95
CA GLU A 29 -28.60 29.73 -20.09
C GLU A 29 -27.07 29.58 -19.89
N VAL A 30 -26.48 28.48 -20.35
CA VAL A 30 -25.06 28.18 -20.16
C VAL A 30 -24.23 28.67 -21.34
N THR A 31 -23.14 29.37 -21.03
CA THR A 31 -22.12 29.80 -21.98
C THR A 31 -21.00 28.76 -22.01
N VAL A 32 -20.64 28.24 -23.19
CA VAL A 32 -19.66 27.16 -23.32
C VAL A 32 -18.43 27.63 -24.10
N VAL A 33 -17.26 27.54 -23.49
CA VAL A 33 -15.96 27.66 -24.16
C VAL A 33 -15.44 26.25 -24.38
N ALA A 34 -15.36 25.82 -25.64
CA ALA A 34 -14.80 24.51 -25.99
C ALA A 34 -13.30 24.64 -26.25
N VAL A 35 -12.47 23.86 -25.55
CA VAL A 35 -11.02 23.80 -25.73
C VAL A 35 -10.64 22.41 -26.22
N ASP A 36 -10.34 22.28 -27.52
CA ASP A 36 -10.04 21.00 -28.17
C ASP A 36 -8.61 21.00 -28.71
N GLY A 37 -8.07 19.82 -28.91
CA GLY A 37 -6.72 19.59 -29.37
C GLY A 37 -6.25 18.18 -29.04
N PRO A 38 -5.25 17.67 -29.77
CA PRO A 38 -4.81 16.30 -29.59
C PRO A 38 -4.09 16.13 -28.25
N SER A 39 -4.03 14.91 -27.70
CA SER A 39 -3.40 14.63 -26.42
C SER A 39 -1.94 15.09 -26.36
N GLY A 40 -1.53 15.63 -25.21
CA GLY A 40 -0.20 16.24 -25.02
C GLY A 40 -0.04 17.67 -25.54
N SER A 41 -1.08 18.31 -26.09
CA SER A 41 -0.98 19.68 -26.64
C SER A 41 -0.90 20.81 -25.60
N GLY A 42 -1.18 20.54 -24.31
CA GLY A 42 -1.23 21.55 -23.25
C GLY A 42 -2.62 22.13 -23.00
N LYS A 43 -3.66 21.57 -23.63
CA LYS A 43 -5.07 21.97 -23.47
C LYS A 43 -5.54 22.06 -22.01
N THR A 44 -5.17 21.09 -21.16
CA THR A 44 -5.57 21.05 -19.75
C THR A 44 -5.01 22.21 -18.93
N THR A 45 -3.75 22.59 -19.18
CA THR A 45 -3.14 23.74 -18.53
C THR A 45 -3.82 25.03 -18.97
N LEU A 46 -4.01 25.22 -20.28
CA LEU A 46 -4.68 26.40 -20.81
C LEU A 46 -6.11 26.56 -20.27
N ALA A 47 -6.84 25.46 -20.19
CA ALA A 47 -8.24 25.49 -19.84
C ALA A 47 -8.45 25.68 -18.33
N LYS A 48 -7.53 25.21 -17.48
CA LYS A 48 -7.42 25.65 -16.08
C LYS A 48 -7.19 27.17 -15.98
N ASP A 49 -6.20 27.70 -16.70
CA ASP A 49 -5.88 29.14 -16.66
C ASP A 49 -7.07 30.00 -17.15
N LEU A 50 -7.78 29.53 -18.19
CA LEU A 50 -9.01 30.13 -18.67
C LEU A 50 -10.13 30.05 -17.63
N GLY A 51 -10.31 28.90 -16.98
CA GLY A 51 -11.28 28.70 -15.92
C GLY A 51 -11.08 29.69 -14.78
N ASP A 52 -9.86 29.78 -14.27
CA ASP A 52 -9.47 30.69 -13.19
C ASP A 52 -9.67 32.16 -13.61
N ALA A 53 -9.27 32.52 -14.84
CA ALA A 53 -9.39 33.89 -15.31
C ALA A 53 -10.83 34.31 -15.64
N LEU A 54 -11.71 33.37 -16.00
CA LEU A 54 -13.10 33.65 -16.36
C LEU A 54 -14.08 33.40 -15.22
N GLY A 55 -13.66 32.73 -14.14
CA GLY A 55 -14.56 32.23 -13.10
C GLY A 55 -15.50 31.14 -13.63
N ALA A 56 -15.02 30.35 -14.59
CA ALA A 56 -15.80 29.31 -15.25
C ALA A 56 -15.64 27.95 -14.58
N LEU A 57 -16.68 27.12 -14.63
CA LEU A 57 -16.57 25.71 -14.27
C LEU A 57 -15.79 24.97 -15.36
N VAL A 58 -14.72 24.28 -14.98
CA VAL A 58 -13.90 23.50 -15.90
C VAL A 58 -14.36 22.04 -15.88
N LEU A 59 -14.64 21.47 -17.05
CA LEU A 59 -15.03 20.07 -17.23
C LEU A 59 -14.09 19.36 -18.21
N HIS A 60 -13.49 18.26 -17.77
CA HIS A 60 -12.56 17.46 -18.56
C HIS A 60 -13.30 16.32 -19.28
N VAL A 61 -13.33 16.34 -20.62
CA VAL A 61 -13.88 15.24 -21.45
C VAL A 61 -13.09 13.94 -21.22
N ASP A 62 -11.82 14.06 -20.82
CA ASP A 62 -10.97 12.92 -20.45
C ASP A 62 -11.60 12.10 -19.29
N ASP A 63 -12.40 12.71 -18.40
CA ASP A 63 -13.12 12.02 -17.32
C ASP A 63 -14.40 11.31 -17.80
N MET A 64 -14.80 11.57 -19.05
CA MET A 64 -16.08 11.14 -19.64
C MET A 64 -15.90 10.08 -20.74
N HIS A 65 -14.66 9.86 -21.20
CA HIS A 65 -14.35 8.88 -22.23
C HIS A 65 -14.75 7.47 -21.81
N GLN A 66 -15.41 6.72 -22.69
CA GLN A 66 -15.91 5.38 -22.39
C GLN A 66 -14.84 4.32 -22.72
N GLY A 67 -13.71 4.43 -22.01
CA GLY A 67 -12.56 3.54 -22.13
C GLY A 67 -11.63 3.86 -23.27
N TRP A 68 -10.61 3.00 -23.42
CA TRP A 68 -9.49 3.21 -24.33
C TRP A 68 -9.91 3.32 -25.79
N THR A 69 -11.01 2.69 -26.21
CA THR A 69 -11.55 2.71 -27.57
C THR A 69 -12.81 3.58 -27.73
N GLY A 70 -13.13 4.38 -26.70
CA GLY A 70 -14.43 5.02 -26.53
C GLY A 70 -14.54 6.45 -27.07
N VAL A 71 -13.48 7.04 -27.64
CA VAL A 71 -13.41 8.48 -27.95
C VAL A 71 -14.58 8.96 -28.80
N LEU A 72 -14.91 8.25 -29.88
CA LEU A 72 -16.03 8.59 -30.75
C LEU A 72 -17.40 8.35 -30.10
N SER A 73 -17.56 7.23 -29.38
CA SER A 73 -18.82 6.90 -28.71
C SER A 73 -19.16 7.86 -27.57
N THR A 74 -18.15 8.49 -26.95
CA THR A 74 -18.33 9.49 -25.89
C THR A 74 -18.99 10.76 -26.40
N VAL A 75 -18.78 11.14 -27.66
CA VAL A 75 -19.26 12.42 -28.19
C VAL A 75 -20.78 12.56 -28.04
N GLU A 76 -21.54 11.57 -28.52
CA GLU A 76 -23.00 11.59 -28.49
C GLU A 76 -23.54 11.47 -27.06
N LEU A 77 -22.90 10.60 -26.27
CA LEU A 77 -23.29 10.34 -24.88
C LEU A 77 -23.12 11.58 -24.00
N VAL A 78 -22.02 12.31 -24.15
CA VAL A 78 -21.74 13.53 -23.38
C VAL A 78 -22.51 14.73 -23.92
N ARG A 79 -22.67 14.85 -25.24
CA ARG A 79 -23.51 15.89 -25.85
C ARG A 79 -24.93 15.82 -25.28
N SER A 80 -25.55 14.65 -25.31
CA SER A 80 -26.91 14.46 -24.81
C SER A 80 -27.03 14.71 -23.31
N SER A 81 -26.00 14.37 -22.52
CA SER A 81 -26.06 14.47 -21.07
C SER A 81 -25.62 15.81 -20.49
N LEU A 82 -24.92 16.64 -21.28
CA LEU A 82 -24.47 17.97 -20.90
C LEU A 82 -25.13 19.06 -21.75
N VAL A 83 -24.80 19.13 -23.04
CA VAL A 83 -25.16 20.25 -23.92
C VAL A 83 -26.65 20.30 -24.19
N ASP A 84 -27.26 19.15 -24.48
CA ASP A 84 -28.69 19.07 -24.69
C ASP A 84 -29.44 19.30 -23.37
N ALA A 85 -28.94 18.76 -22.25
CA ALA A 85 -29.52 19.01 -20.92
C ALA A 85 -29.53 20.51 -20.58
N TRP A 86 -28.41 21.22 -20.78
CA TRP A 86 -28.35 22.67 -20.56
C TRP A 86 -29.29 23.44 -21.50
N SER A 87 -29.38 23.03 -22.76
CA SER A 87 -30.28 23.66 -23.75
C SER A 87 -31.76 23.52 -23.38
N HIS A 88 -32.12 22.46 -22.65
CA HIS A 88 -33.48 22.22 -22.14
C HIS A 88 -33.70 22.73 -20.70
N GLY A 89 -32.68 23.30 -20.03
CA GLY A 89 -32.75 23.73 -18.63
C GLY A 89 -32.81 22.57 -17.62
N GLU A 90 -32.34 21.39 -18.01
CA GLU A 90 -32.31 20.19 -17.18
C GLU A 90 -30.99 20.05 -16.40
N PRO A 91 -30.97 19.31 -15.27
CA PRO A 91 -29.74 19.00 -14.55
C PRO A 91 -28.78 18.17 -15.41
N ALA A 92 -27.57 18.70 -15.64
CA ALA A 92 -26.54 18.00 -16.40
C ALA A 92 -25.79 16.96 -15.53
N SER A 93 -25.44 15.84 -16.15
CA SER A 93 -24.61 14.80 -15.54
C SER A 93 -23.81 14.10 -16.64
N HIS A 94 -22.67 13.49 -16.32
CA HIS A 94 -21.92 12.68 -17.28
C HIS A 94 -21.62 11.30 -16.71
N PRO A 95 -21.51 10.27 -17.56
CA PRO A 95 -20.89 9.02 -17.17
C PRO A 95 -19.39 9.24 -16.92
N THR A 96 -18.82 8.44 -16.01
CA THR A 96 -17.37 8.35 -15.81
C THR A 96 -16.88 6.99 -16.30
N TRP A 97 -15.56 6.83 -16.39
CA TRP A 97 -14.93 5.57 -16.70
C TRP A 97 -13.82 5.28 -15.71
N ASP A 98 -13.75 4.05 -15.23
CA ASP A 98 -12.65 3.60 -14.41
C ASP A 98 -11.51 3.15 -15.33
N TRP A 99 -10.49 4.00 -15.47
CA TRP A 99 -9.34 3.75 -16.34
C TRP A 99 -8.43 2.62 -15.85
N ASP A 100 -8.47 2.28 -14.56
CA ASP A 100 -7.69 1.18 -13.98
C ASP A 100 -8.38 -0.17 -14.21
N GLU A 101 -9.70 -0.22 -14.10
CA GLU A 101 -10.50 -1.45 -14.26
C GLU A 101 -11.07 -1.66 -15.68
N ASP A 102 -10.98 -0.65 -16.55
CA ASP A 102 -11.53 -0.62 -17.92
C ASP A 102 -13.05 -0.94 -17.96
N GLU A 103 -13.81 -0.31 -17.06
CA GLU A 103 -15.27 -0.47 -16.96
C GLU A 103 -16.04 0.85 -16.73
N PRO A 104 -17.36 0.91 -17.03
CA PRO A 104 -18.16 2.11 -16.78
C PRO A 104 -18.22 2.49 -15.29
N GLY A 105 -17.89 3.74 -15.00
CA GLY A 105 -17.96 4.32 -13.66
C GLY A 105 -19.34 4.87 -13.28
N ALA A 106 -19.43 5.47 -12.09
CA ALA A 106 -20.65 6.12 -11.62
C ALA A 106 -20.96 7.39 -12.44
N ARG A 107 -22.24 7.73 -12.61
CA ARG A 107 -22.60 9.03 -13.19
C ARG A 107 -22.35 10.14 -12.19
N GLU A 108 -21.70 11.21 -12.62
CA GLU A 108 -21.44 12.40 -11.81
C GLU A 108 -22.36 13.54 -12.22
N SER A 109 -22.89 14.25 -11.22
CA SER A 109 -23.73 15.43 -11.44
C SER A 109 -22.86 16.65 -11.64
N VAL A 110 -23.17 17.45 -12.65
CA VAL A 110 -22.47 18.71 -12.90
C VAL A 110 -23.08 19.83 -12.04
N PRO A 111 -22.29 20.59 -11.28
CA PRO A 111 -22.77 21.78 -10.57
C PRO A 111 -23.39 22.80 -11.53
N ARG A 112 -24.37 23.58 -11.06
CA ARG A 112 -24.91 24.69 -11.87
C ARG A 112 -23.84 25.76 -12.06
N ALA A 113 -23.60 26.15 -13.31
CA ALA A 113 -22.68 27.21 -13.70
C ALA A 113 -23.20 27.93 -14.95
N ASP A 114 -23.03 29.26 -14.99
CA ASP A 114 -23.45 30.08 -16.13
C ASP A 114 -22.40 30.11 -17.25
N LEU A 115 -21.14 29.78 -16.91
CA LEU A 115 -20.00 29.69 -17.82
C LEU A 115 -19.22 28.40 -17.57
N VAL A 116 -19.05 27.62 -18.62
CA VAL A 116 -18.35 26.33 -18.59
C VAL A 116 -17.22 26.33 -19.61
N VAL A 117 -16.04 25.89 -19.19
CA VAL A 117 -14.93 25.51 -20.07
C VAL A 117 -14.98 24.00 -20.22
N LEU A 118 -15.35 23.52 -21.41
CA LEU A 118 -15.34 22.11 -21.76
C LEU A 118 -14.05 21.81 -22.52
N GLU A 119 -13.16 21.03 -21.91
CA GLU A 119 -11.85 20.75 -22.46
C GLU A 119 -11.62 19.26 -22.69
N GLY A 120 -10.87 18.90 -23.72
CA GLY A 120 -10.51 17.51 -23.96
C GLY A 120 -10.62 17.11 -25.42
N VAL A 121 -10.19 15.88 -25.72
CA VAL A 121 -10.25 15.35 -27.09
C VAL A 121 -11.72 15.19 -27.50
N GLY A 122 -12.17 15.98 -28.46
CA GLY A 122 -13.56 15.96 -28.92
C GLY A 122 -14.48 16.97 -28.25
N ALA A 123 -13.95 17.90 -27.46
CA ALA A 123 -14.71 19.01 -26.90
C ALA A 123 -15.48 19.80 -27.98
N PHE A 124 -14.91 20.01 -29.17
CA PHE A 124 -15.62 20.66 -30.29
C PHE A 124 -16.77 19.80 -30.78
N ALA A 125 -16.54 18.49 -30.90
CA ALA A 125 -17.54 17.53 -31.36
C ALA A 125 -18.69 17.38 -30.37
N ILE A 126 -18.44 17.55 -29.06
CA ILE A 126 -19.46 17.51 -28.01
C ILE A 126 -20.24 18.82 -27.97
N ALA A 127 -19.55 19.96 -27.92
CA ALA A 127 -20.19 21.27 -27.83
C ALA A 127 -20.97 21.63 -29.11
N GLY A 128 -20.48 21.24 -30.29
CA GLY A 128 -21.11 21.54 -31.57
C GLY A 128 -21.40 23.03 -31.76
N GLU A 129 -22.60 23.35 -32.25
CA GLU A 129 -23.06 24.73 -32.45
C GLU A 129 -23.31 25.51 -31.15
N SER A 130 -23.45 24.81 -30.03
CA SER A 130 -23.66 25.41 -28.71
C SER A 130 -22.37 25.94 -28.05
N ALA A 131 -21.22 25.77 -28.70
CA ALA A 131 -19.98 26.42 -28.27
C ALA A 131 -20.02 27.92 -28.61
N SER A 132 -20.01 28.76 -27.58
CA SER A 132 -19.89 30.22 -27.70
C SER A 132 -18.52 30.61 -28.25
N VAL A 133 -17.45 29.95 -27.78
CA VAL A 133 -16.08 30.14 -28.27
C VAL A 133 -15.39 28.80 -28.44
N ARG A 134 -14.68 28.61 -29.54
CA ARG A 134 -13.89 27.41 -29.84
C ARG A 134 -12.40 27.73 -29.87
N VAL A 135 -11.63 27.12 -28.98
CA VAL A 135 -10.17 27.28 -28.88
C VAL A 135 -9.48 25.97 -29.24
N TRP A 136 -8.60 26.01 -30.23
CA TRP A 136 -7.80 24.86 -30.64
C TRP A 136 -6.39 24.95 -30.08
N VAL A 137 -5.88 23.88 -29.46
CA VAL A 137 -4.53 23.82 -28.91
C VAL A 137 -3.74 22.73 -29.59
N GLU A 138 -2.56 23.07 -30.10
CA GLU A 138 -1.69 22.13 -30.82
C GLU A 138 -0.23 22.20 -30.40
N ALA A 139 0.50 21.14 -30.71
CA ALA A 139 1.95 21.06 -30.59
C ALA A 139 2.49 19.96 -31.53
N PRO A 140 3.78 20.00 -31.88
CA PRO A 140 4.45 18.93 -32.63
C PRO A 140 4.26 17.56 -31.96
N THR A 141 3.98 16.53 -32.77
CA THR A 141 3.67 15.17 -32.28
C THR A 141 4.74 14.60 -31.34
N GLU A 142 6.02 14.84 -31.62
CA GLU A 142 7.12 14.38 -30.76
C GLU A 142 7.06 15.00 -29.36
N GLN A 143 6.78 16.31 -29.26
CA GLN A 143 6.64 16.98 -27.97
C GLN A 143 5.38 16.51 -27.23
N ARG A 144 4.27 16.30 -27.97
CA ARG A 144 3.03 15.77 -27.40
C ARG A 144 3.23 14.38 -26.81
N TYR A 145 3.95 13.51 -27.52
CA TYR A 145 4.29 12.16 -27.05
C TYR A 145 5.07 12.22 -25.74
N VAL A 146 6.14 13.01 -25.68
CA VAL A 146 6.95 13.17 -24.46
C VAL A 146 6.13 13.73 -23.30
N ARG A 147 5.30 14.76 -23.54
CA ARG A 147 4.44 15.37 -22.52
C ARG A 147 3.37 14.41 -22.01
N ALA A 148 2.75 13.65 -22.91
CA ALA A 148 1.70 12.70 -22.54
C ALA A 148 2.25 11.52 -21.73
N ILE A 149 3.40 10.97 -22.09
CA ILE A 149 4.04 9.88 -21.32
C ILE A 149 4.54 10.37 -19.97
N ALA A 150 5.10 11.57 -19.91
CA ALA A 150 5.52 12.17 -18.64
C ALA A 150 4.34 12.35 -17.66
N ARG A 151 3.14 12.60 -18.18
CA ARG A 151 1.90 12.76 -17.39
C ARG A 151 1.26 11.42 -17.02
N ASP A 152 1.08 10.53 -18.00
CA ASP A 152 0.19 9.36 -17.89
C ASP A 152 0.95 8.02 -17.77
N GLY A 153 2.27 8.04 -17.94
CA GLY A 153 3.16 6.90 -17.67
C GLY A 153 3.06 5.73 -18.67
N ALA A 154 3.55 4.56 -18.23
CA ALA A 154 3.78 3.40 -19.10
C ALA A 154 2.50 2.73 -19.65
N VAL A 155 1.36 2.91 -18.97
CA VAL A 155 0.06 2.36 -19.42
C VAL A 155 -0.41 3.10 -20.68
N PHE A 156 -0.31 4.44 -20.66
CA PHE A 156 -0.63 5.26 -21.82
C PHE A 156 0.37 5.09 -22.96
N GLU A 157 1.66 4.94 -22.64
CA GLU A 157 2.71 4.65 -23.63
C GLU A 157 2.40 3.38 -24.45
N ALA A 158 1.95 2.30 -23.79
CA ALA A 158 1.58 1.05 -24.45
C ALA A 158 0.34 1.17 -25.36
N ARG A 159 -0.47 2.22 -25.19
CA ARG A 159 -1.73 2.47 -25.89
C ARG A 159 -1.65 3.70 -26.81
N TRP A 160 -0.49 4.35 -26.92
CA TRP A 160 -0.33 5.61 -27.64
C TRP A 160 -0.83 5.52 -29.09
N ASP A 161 -0.44 4.47 -29.81
CA ASP A 161 -0.82 4.30 -31.21
C ASP A 161 -2.33 4.12 -31.37
N GLU A 162 -2.96 3.33 -30.49
CA GLU A 162 -4.42 3.09 -30.46
C GLU A 162 -5.20 4.37 -30.14
N TRP A 163 -4.69 5.18 -29.21
CA TRP A 163 -5.27 6.47 -28.88
C TRP A 163 -5.11 7.48 -30.03
N ALA A 164 -3.91 7.57 -30.61
CA ALA A 164 -3.62 8.46 -31.72
C ALA A 164 -4.43 8.11 -32.98
N ASP A 165 -4.74 6.83 -33.22
CA ASP A 165 -5.64 6.38 -34.27
C ASP A 165 -7.07 6.88 -34.06
N GLN A 166 -7.57 6.86 -32.82
CA GLN A 166 -8.89 7.37 -32.50
C GLN A 166 -8.98 8.89 -32.61
N GLU A 167 -7.95 9.62 -32.19
CA GLU A 167 -7.87 11.07 -32.44
C GLU A 167 -7.98 11.37 -33.93
N ARG A 168 -7.25 10.62 -34.78
CA ARG A 168 -7.34 10.76 -36.24
C ARG A 168 -8.75 10.48 -36.76
N GLN A 169 -9.39 9.43 -36.28
CA GLN A 169 -10.76 9.09 -36.68
C GLN A 169 -11.77 10.16 -36.23
N LEU A 170 -11.66 10.65 -35.00
CA LEU A 170 -12.48 11.75 -34.48
C LEU A 170 -12.30 13.00 -35.33
N TYR A 171 -11.07 13.45 -35.58
CA TYR A 171 -10.83 14.67 -36.37
C TYR A 171 -11.10 14.52 -37.87
N ALA A 172 -11.29 13.30 -38.36
CA ALA A 172 -11.81 13.07 -39.72
C ALA A 172 -13.31 13.40 -39.84
N VAL A 173 -14.06 13.29 -38.73
CA VAL A 173 -15.52 13.54 -38.69
C VAL A 173 -15.93 14.76 -37.87
N SER A 174 -15.02 15.29 -37.06
CA SER A 174 -15.19 16.49 -36.23
C SER A 174 -14.58 17.72 -36.93
N PRO A 175 -15.14 18.93 -36.71
CA PRO A 175 -14.67 20.15 -37.37
C PRO A 175 -13.20 20.55 -37.09
N GLY A 176 -12.59 19.98 -36.03
CA GLY A 176 -11.17 20.11 -35.69
C GLY A 176 -10.65 21.55 -35.68
N ARG A 177 -9.36 21.75 -36.02
CA ARG A 177 -8.72 23.08 -36.09
C ARG A 177 -9.45 24.08 -36.97
N ALA A 178 -10.05 23.62 -38.07
CA ALA A 178 -10.65 24.51 -39.08
C ALA A 178 -11.88 25.28 -38.55
N ALA A 179 -12.51 24.79 -37.49
CA ALA A 179 -13.66 25.43 -36.84
C ALA A 179 -13.31 26.24 -35.60
N ALA A 180 -12.02 26.35 -35.26
CA ALA A 180 -11.59 27.12 -34.11
C ALA A 180 -11.79 28.61 -34.36
N ASP A 181 -12.27 29.34 -33.35
CA ASP A 181 -12.24 30.81 -33.34
C ASP A 181 -10.84 31.34 -33.01
N LEU A 182 -10.11 30.59 -32.18
CA LEU A 182 -8.76 30.90 -31.71
C LEU A 182 -7.91 29.63 -31.75
N ALA A 183 -6.62 29.76 -32.07
CA ALA A 183 -5.68 28.65 -32.04
C ALA A 183 -4.39 29.03 -31.31
N LEU A 184 -3.88 28.10 -30.48
CA LEU A 184 -2.63 28.23 -29.73
C LEU A 184 -1.69 27.08 -30.11
N ASP A 185 -0.48 27.42 -30.57
CA ASP A 185 0.61 26.46 -30.78
C ASP A 185 1.56 26.51 -29.58
N THR A 186 1.60 25.43 -28.81
CA THR A 186 2.44 25.30 -27.61
C THR A 186 3.81 24.68 -27.89
N GLY A 187 4.14 24.46 -29.17
CA GLY A 187 5.42 23.90 -29.63
C GLY A 187 6.43 24.92 -30.13
N VAL A 188 6.00 26.14 -30.45
CA VAL A 188 6.86 27.22 -30.96
C VAL A 188 6.69 28.47 -30.08
N GLY A 189 7.54 28.62 -29.06
CA GLY A 189 7.73 29.91 -28.37
C GLY A 189 6.55 30.41 -27.51
N ALA A 190 5.56 29.60 -27.18
CA ALA A 190 4.59 29.93 -26.15
C ALA A 190 5.15 29.51 -24.78
N ASP A 191 5.67 30.47 -24.03
CA ASP A 191 5.94 30.34 -22.59
C ASP A 191 4.61 30.13 -21.86
N LEU A 192 4.14 28.88 -21.81
CA LEU A 192 3.20 28.43 -20.78
C LEU A 192 4.02 28.31 -19.49
N ALA A 193 4.03 29.41 -18.73
CA ALA A 193 4.58 29.41 -17.38
C ALA A 193 3.91 28.29 -16.55
N PRO A 194 4.65 27.55 -15.71
CA PRO A 194 4.05 26.65 -14.74
C PRO A 194 3.10 27.45 -13.81
N PRO A 195 2.03 26.82 -13.28
CA PRO A 195 0.91 27.52 -12.65
C PRO A 195 1.38 28.42 -11.51
N THR A 196 0.96 29.70 -11.53
CA THR A 196 1.33 30.71 -10.54
C THR A 196 0.39 30.64 -9.33
N GLU A 197 0.94 30.41 -8.14
CA GLU A 197 0.28 30.50 -6.85
C GLU A 197 -0.14 31.95 -6.47
N ALA A 198 -1.09 32.03 -5.55
CA ALA A 198 -1.65 33.22 -4.90
C ALA A 198 -0.59 34.17 -4.26
N PRO A 199 -0.95 35.43 -3.94
CA PRO A 199 0.00 36.55 -3.81
C PRO A 199 0.58 36.71 -2.38
N PRO A 200 1.47 37.70 -2.15
CA PRO A 200 2.93 37.62 -2.18
C PRO A 200 3.55 37.51 -0.77
N ALA A 201 4.61 36.70 -0.60
CA ALA A 201 5.48 36.77 0.57
C ALA A 201 6.95 36.67 0.17
N GLU A 202 7.65 37.81 0.36
CA GLU A 202 9.10 38.01 0.48
C GLU A 202 10.03 37.58 -0.68
N ALA A 203 11.09 38.39 -0.86
CA ALA A 203 12.11 38.24 -1.90
C ALA A 203 12.75 36.84 -1.90
N PRO A 204 13.12 36.30 -3.07
CA PRO A 204 13.60 34.92 -3.18
C PRO A 204 14.90 34.73 -2.39
N PRO A 205 15.01 33.71 -1.53
CA PRO A 205 16.30 33.21 -1.11
C PRO A 205 17.02 32.70 -2.36
N ALA A 206 18.34 32.89 -2.41
CA ALA A 206 19.21 32.38 -3.48
C ALA A 206 18.82 30.96 -3.90
N GLU A 207 18.81 30.69 -5.21
CA GLU A 207 18.54 29.38 -5.83
C GLU A 207 19.05 28.24 -4.94
N ALA A 208 18.14 27.58 -4.24
CA ALA A 208 18.42 26.27 -3.69
C ALA A 208 18.52 25.35 -4.91
N GLN A 209 19.74 24.90 -5.20
CA GLN A 209 19.97 23.68 -5.98
C GLN A 209 18.92 22.63 -5.57
N PRO A 210 18.37 21.83 -6.52
CA PRO A 210 17.40 20.81 -6.19
C PRO A 210 18.00 20.02 -5.02
N ALA A 211 17.35 20.07 -3.85
CA ALA A 211 17.86 19.37 -2.70
C ALA A 211 17.92 17.91 -3.13
N ASP A 212 19.13 17.38 -3.30
CA ASP A 212 19.34 15.97 -3.55
C ASP A 212 18.52 15.26 -2.47
N GLY A 213 17.43 14.59 -2.86
CA GLY A 213 16.68 13.74 -1.95
C GLY A 213 17.68 12.79 -1.26
N PRO A 214 17.36 12.28 -0.06
CA PRO A 214 18.29 11.47 0.70
C PRO A 214 18.80 10.36 -0.23
N PRO A 215 20.13 10.23 -0.42
CA PRO A 215 20.67 9.31 -1.40
C PRO A 215 20.11 7.91 -1.11
N LEU A 216 19.67 7.21 -2.15
CA LEU A 216 18.90 5.96 -2.04
C LEU A 216 19.49 4.95 -1.05
N TRP A 217 20.82 4.94 -0.89
CA TRP A 217 21.50 4.10 0.10
C TRP A 217 21.17 4.45 1.56
N LEU A 218 20.94 5.72 1.92
CA LEU A 218 20.50 6.15 3.25
C LEU A 218 19.07 5.71 3.53
N VAL A 219 18.17 5.85 2.55
CA VAL A 219 16.79 5.36 2.65
C VAL A 219 16.80 3.84 2.83
N VAL A 220 17.56 3.12 2.00
CA VAL A 220 17.76 1.67 2.11
C VAL A 220 18.29 1.30 3.50
N LEU A 221 19.30 1.99 4.00
CA LEU A 221 19.91 1.69 5.30
C LEU A 221 18.93 1.93 6.46
N GLY A 222 18.19 3.04 6.42
CA GLY A 222 17.15 3.36 7.41
C GLY A 222 16.03 2.33 7.41
N VAL A 223 15.54 1.94 6.22
CA VAL A 223 14.48 0.93 6.07
C VAL A 223 14.94 -0.44 6.57
N VAL A 224 16.18 -0.84 6.23
CA VAL A 224 16.77 -2.09 6.71
C VAL A 224 16.86 -2.07 8.23
N ALA A 225 17.38 -0.99 8.82
CA ALA A 225 17.54 -0.89 10.26
C ALA A 225 16.18 -0.87 11.01
N ALA A 226 15.18 -0.16 10.48
CA ALA A 226 13.82 -0.16 11.02
C ALA A 226 13.19 -1.57 10.95
N SER A 227 13.28 -2.23 9.79
CA SER A 227 12.72 -3.56 9.56
C SER A 227 13.38 -4.62 10.45
N LEU A 228 14.69 -4.54 10.63
CA LEU A 228 15.46 -5.40 11.53
C LEU A 228 14.96 -5.22 12.98
N SER A 229 14.86 -3.97 13.44
CA SER A 229 14.49 -3.62 14.82
C SER A 229 13.08 -4.08 15.19
N MET A 230 12.14 -4.06 14.24
CA MET A 230 10.80 -4.56 14.47
C MET A 230 10.75 -6.06 14.74
N ARG A 231 11.70 -6.83 14.19
CA ARG A 231 11.66 -8.29 14.25
C ARG A 231 12.44 -8.88 15.41
N THR A 232 13.47 -8.19 15.89
CA THR A 232 14.32 -8.63 16.99
C THR A 232 13.51 -8.82 18.27
N LEU A 233 12.52 -7.96 18.57
CA LEU A 233 11.65 -8.07 19.75
C LEU A 233 11.01 -9.47 19.87
N MET A 234 10.47 -9.97 18.75
CA MET A 234 9.66 -11.18 18.72
C MET A 234 10.47 -12.47 18.71
N THR A 235 11.72 -12.40 18.26
CA THR A 235 12.54 -13.58 17.94
C THR A 235 13.73 -13.77 18.88
N SER A 236 14.14 -12.72 19.60
CA SER A 236 15.13 -12.83 20.68
C SER A 236 14.58 -13.46 21.95
N LEU A 237 13.28 -13.32 22.20
CA LEU A 237 12.63 -13.78 23.43
C LEU A 237 12.47 -15.31 23.52
N PRO A 238 11.95 -16.04 22.50
CA PRO A 238 11.61 -17.45 22.65
C PRO A 238 12.76 -18.36 23.13
N PRO A 239 14.01 -18.21 22.65
CA PRO A 239 15.14 -19.02 23.15
C PRO A 239 15.49 -18.79 24.62
N LEU A 240 15.13 -17.62 25.17
CA LEU A 240 15.42 -17.22 26.55
C LEU A 240 14.26 -17.53 27.51
N LEU A 241 13.06 -17.91 27.00
CA LEU A 241 11.88 -18.20 27.82
C LEU A 241 12.12 -19.23 28.94
N PRO A 242 12.90 -20.33 28.74
CA PRO A 242 13.18 -21.27 29.82
C PRO A 242 13.93 -20.61 31.00
N ARG A 243 14.91 -19.75 30.72
CA ARG A 243 15.67 -19.03 31.77
C ARG A 243 14.81 -18.00 32.50
N ILE A 244 14.04 -17.21 31.74
CA ILE A 244 13.09 -16.23 32.28
C ILE A 244 12.08 -16.90 33.22
N ARG A 245 11.62 -18.10 32.85
CA ARG A 245 10.72 -18.92 33.69
C ARG A 245 11.35 -19.26 35.03
N GLU A 246 12.57 -19.76 35.00
CA GLU A 246 13.31 -20.24 36.17
C GLU A 246 13.63 -19.09 37.12
N ASP A 247 14.11 -17.96 36.59
CA ASP A 247 14.53 -16.82 37.40
C ASP A 247 13.35 -16.04 38.00
N LEU A 248 12.28 -15.81 37.22
CA LEU A 248 11.12 -15.01 37.65
C LEU A 248 9.98 -15.84 38.24
N GLY A 249 10.08 -17.18 38.20
CA GLY A 249 9.02 -18.08 38.66
C GLY A 249 7.70 -17.94 37.88
N LEU A 250 7.75 -17.46 36.63
CA LEU A 250 6.55 -17.22 35.83
C LEU A 250 5.90 -18.52 35.33
N SER A 251 4.57 -18.54 35.25
CA SER A 251 3.84 -19.65 34.62
C SER A 251 3.98 -19.61 33.08
N SER A 252 3.71 -20.72 32.40
CA SER A 252 3.77 -20.78 30.93
C SER A 252 2.76 -19.83 30.29
N VAL A 253 1.63 -19.57 30.96
CA VAL A 253 0.65 -18.53 30.55
C VAL A 253 1.31 -17.15 30.47
N TRP A 254 2.00 -16.72 31.52
CA TRP A 254 2.62 -15.40 31.61
C TRP A 254 3.78 -15.25 30.60
N LEU A 255 4.58 -16.30 30.40
CA LEU A 255 5.56 -16.35 29.30
C LEU A 255 4.90 -16.22 27.92
N GLY A 256 3.75 -16.88 27.73
CA GLY A 256 2.92 -16.72 26.54
C GLY A 256 2.48 -15.27 26.34
N VAL A 257 2.03 -14.58 27.40
CA VAL A 257 1.63 -13.16 27.34
C VAL A 257 2.76 -12.27 26.79
N LEU A 258 4.01 -12.49 27.18
CA LEU A 258 5.16 -11.73 26.65
C LEU A 258 5.31 -11.89 25.13
N THR A 259 5.01 -13.06 24.58
CA THR A 259 5.04 -13.30 23.12
C THR A 259 3.78 -12.82 22.39
N THR A 260 2.66 -12.76 23.11
CA THR A 260 1.33 -12.35 22.62
C THR A 260 1.18 -10.84 22.50
N LEU A 261 1.73 -10.08 23.45
CA LEU A 261 1.54 -8.64 23.56
C LEU A 261 1.89 -7.86 22.27
N PRO A 262 3.05 -8.10 21.62
CA PRO A 262 3.38 -7.38 20.38
C PRO A 262 2.37 -7.65 19.25
N VAL A 263 1.90 -8.89 19.13
CA VAL A 263 0.91 -9.28 18.10
C VAL A 263 -0.44 -8.62 18.38
N LEU A 264 -0.85 -8.56 19.64
CA LEU A 264 -2.07 -7.88 20.06
C LEU A 264 -2.02 -6.38 19.71
N CYS A 265 -0.87 -5.74 19.95
CA CYS A 265 -0.64 -4.36 19.52
C CYS A 265 -0.78 -4.21 18.00
N MET A 266 -0.20 -5.11 17.19
CA MET A 266 -0.31 -5.07 15.73
C MET A 266 -1.77 -5.15 15.25
N GLY A 267 -2.60 -5.98 15.88
CA GLY A 267 -4.03 -6.06 15.55
C GLY A 267 -4.82 -4.83 15.98
N LEU A 268 -4.76 -4.46 17.26
CA LEU A 268 -5.59 -3.40 17.83
C LEU A 268 -5.17 -1.99 17.41
N LEU A 269 -3.87 -1.76 17.20
CA LEU A 269 -3.34 -0.43 16.90
C LEU A 269 -3.20 -0.17 15.39
N ALA A 270 -3.44 -1.14 14.51
CA ALA A 270 -3.36 -0.93 13.06
C ALA A 270 -4.33 0.16 12.53
N PRO A 271 -5.64 0.19 12.86
CA PRO A 271 -6.52 1.26 12.39
C PRO A 271 -6.18 2.65 12.95
N PRO A 272 -5.86 2.81 14.26
CA PRO A 272 -5.35 4.07 14.80
C PRO A 272 -4.03 4.51 14.17
N ALA A 273 -3.11 3.58 13.89
CA ALA A 273 -1.82 3.87 13.26
C ALA A 273 -1.98 4.51 11.88
N ALA A 274 -2.89 3.99 11.05
CA ALA A 274 -3.19 4.58 9.75
C ALA A 274 -3.74 6.01 9.88
N ARG A 275 -4.66 6.26 10.83
CA ARG A 275 -5.19 7.60 11.10
C ARG A 275 -4.13 8.56 11.63
N LEU A 276 -3.18 8.05 12.41
CA LEU A 276 -2.10 8.86 12.96
C LEU A 276 -1.13 9.28 11.84
N GLY A 277 -0.84 8.38 10.90
CA GLY A 277 -0.06 8.68 9.69
C GLY A 277 -0.65 9.85 8.89
N LEU A 278 -1.97 9.87 8.71
CA LEU A 278 -2.66 10.98 8.03
C LEU A 278 -2.62 12.30 8.80
N ARG A 279 -2.47 12.27 10.14
CA ARG A 279 -2.51 13.47 10.99
C ARG A 279 -1.14 14.05 11.31
N LEU A 280 -0.14 13.20 11.48
CA LEU A 280 1.21 13.58 11.93
C LEU A 280 2.26 13.48 10.82
N GLY A 281 1.90 12.96 9.65
CA GLY A 281 2.84 12.57 8.59
C GLY A 281 3.40 11.17 8.80
N VAL A 282 3.63 10.46 7.70
CA VAL A 282 4.09 9.05 7.71
C VAL A 282 5.50 8.94 8.30
N ALA A 283 6.42 9.80 7.87
CA ALA A 283 7.81 9.79 8.33
C ALA A 283 7.91 10.00 9.85
N ARG A 284 7.19 11.00 10.39
CA ARG A 284 7.17 11.31 11.82
C ARG A 284 6.59 10.16 12.65
N CYS A 285 5.55 9.50 12.16
CA CYS A 285 4.98 8.33 12.82
C CYS A 285 5.99 7.18 12.89
N ILE A 286 6.76 6.96 11.83
CA ILE A 286 7.80 5.92 11.80
C ILE A 286 8.94 6.28 12.76
N SER A 287 9.34 7.55 12.82
CA SER A 287 10.32 8.04 13.80
C SER A 287 9.86 7.79 15.25
N LEU A 288 8.61 8.13 15.59
CA LEU A 288 8.02 7.84 16.89
C LEU A 288 7.94 6.33 17.17
N ALA A 289 7.58 5.54 16.16
CA ALA A 289 7.53 4.09 16.26
C ALA A 289 8.90 3.49 16.60
N MET A 290 9.95 3.93 15.93
CA MET A 290 11.32 3.46 16.18
C MET A 290 11.83 3.84 17.57
N VAL A 291 11.52 5.05 18.04
CA VAL A 291 11.83 5.46 19.42
C VAL A 291 11.09 4.56 20.42
N ALA A 292 9.81 4.26 20.20
CA ALA A 292 9.06 3.35 21.07
C ALA A 292 9.65 1.93 21.08
N ILE A 293 10.09 1.41 19.92
CA ILE A 293 10.79 0.11 19.84
C ILE A 293 12.10 0.14 20.62
N ALA A 294 12.89 1.20 20.49
CA ALA A 294 14.16 1.35 21.20
C ALA A 294 13.96 1.44 22.71
N VAL A 295 13.08 2.33 23.17
CA VAL A 295 12.76 2.50 24.60
C VAL A 295 12.19 1.21 25.18
N GLY A 296 11.25 0.57 24.49
CA GLY A 296 10.64 -0.67 24.94
C GLY A 296 11.65 -1.82 25.07
N ASN A 297 12.56 -1.99 24.11
CA ASN A 297 13.61 -3.00 24.20
C ASN A 297 14.65 -2.69 25.28
N LEU A 298 15.07 -1.43 25.44
CA LEU A 298 15.99 -1.03 26.52
C LEU A 298 15.37 -1.27 27.91
N ALA A 299 14.08 -0.99 28.07
CA ALA A 299 13.35 -1.26 29.31
C ALA A 299 13.35 -2.75 29.68
N ARG A 300 13.34 -3.65 28.69
CA ARG A 300 13.46 -5.11 28.90
C ARG A 300 14.86 -5.53 29.40
N GLY A 301 15.84 -4.64 29.31
CA GLY A 301 17.15 -4.77 29.95
C GLY A 301 17.11 -4.74 31.47
N PHE A 302 16.01 -4.29 32.07
CA PHE A 302 15.74 -4.35 33.50
C PHE A 302 14.75 -5.48 33.81
N GLY A 303 14.94 -6.62 33.15
CA GLY A 303 13.96 -7.70 33.06
C GLY A 303 13.61 -8.35 34.39
N HIS A 304 14.51 -8.26 35.39
CA HIS A 304 14.26 -8.70 36.77
C HIS A 304 13.06 -7.99 37.42
N GLU A 305 12.75 -6.77 36.98
CA GLU A 305 11.50 -6.09 37.33
C GLU A 305 10.40 -6.50 36.35
N VAL A 306 9.51 -7.41 36.78
CA VAL A 306 8.43 -7.96 35.95
C VAL A 306 7.65 -6.85 35.24
N LEU A 307 7.31 -5.76 35.93
CA LEU A 307 6.56 -4.65 35.32
C LEU A 307 7.33 -3.99 34.17
N ALA A 308 8.66 -3.83 34.29
CA ALA A 308 9.49 -3.25 33.24
C ALA A 308 9.54 -4.17 32.00
N LEU A 309 9.62 -5.49 32.20
CA LEU A 309 9.59 -6.47 31.12
C LEU A 309 8.28 -6.41 30.31
N TYR A 310 7.12 -6.34 30.98
CA TYR A 310 5.82 -6.28 30.32
C TYR A 310 5.52 -4.92 29.69
N LEU A 311 5.78 -3.81 30.40
CA LEU A 311 5.57 -2.47 29.85
C LEU A 311 6.53 -2.17 28.71
N GLY A 312 7.79 -2.63 28.79
CA GLY A 312 8.76 -2.53 27.71
C GLY A 312 8.31 -3.30 26.47
N THR A 313 7.80 -4.53 26.67
CA THR A 313 7.24 -5.34 25.58
C THR A 313 6.01 -4.69 24.94
N LEU A 314 5.10 -4.12 25.75
CA LEU A 314 3.92 -3.40 25.27
C LEU A 314 4.32 -2.14 24.47
N CYS A 315 5.27 -1.35 24.98
CA CYS A 315 5.77 -0.14 24.34
C CYS A 315 6.42 -0.46 22.98
N ALA A 316 7.31 -1.45 22.95
CA ALA A 316 7.93 -1.89 21.69
C ALA A 316 6.91 -2.49 20.73
N GLY A 317 5.94 -3.26 21.24
CA GLY A 317 4.82 -3.80 20.45
C GLY A 317 3.98 -2.71 19.78
N ALA A 318 3.68 -1.62 20.49
CA ALA A 318 2.99 -0.46 19.93
C ALA A 318 3.80 0.24 18.83
N GLY A 319 5.11 0.36 19.02
CA GLY A 319 6.02 0.84 17.99
C GLY A 319 6.03 -0.06 16.76
N ILE A 320 6.10 -1.39 16.92
CA ILE A 320 6.02 -2.34 15.80
C ILE A 320 4.70 -2.22 15.05
N ALA A 321 3.58 -2.04 15.76
CA ALA A 321 2.28 -1.87 15.14
C ALA A 321 2.24 -0.61 14.25
N LEU A 322 2.78 0.51 14.74
CA LEU A 322 2.84 1.76 14.01
C LEU A 322 3.79 1.67 12.80
N ALA A 323 5.02 1.19 13.01
CA ALA A 323 6.00 1.03 11.94
C ALA A 323 5.52 0.02 10.89
N GLY A 324 4.98 -1.13 11.29
CA GLY A 324 4.53 -2.18 10.36
C GLY A 324 3.33 -1.80 9.51
N THR A 325 2.51 -0.87 9.99
CA THR A 325 1.38 -0.32 9.22
C THR A 325 1.85 0.67 8.16
N LEU A 326 2.85 1.50 8.47
CA LEU A 326 3.21 2.68 7.67
C LEU A 326 4.46 2.48 6.79
N LEU A 327 5.45 1.73 7.28
CA LEU A 327 6.75 1.52 6.63
C LEU A 327 6.63 0.90 5.22
N PRO A 328 5.79 -0.13 4.96
CA PRO A 328 5.71 -0.73 3.62
C PRO A 328 5.24 0.26 2.54
N GLY A 329 4.29 1.13 2.85
CA GLY A 329 3.77 2.13 1.92
C GLY A 329 4.82 3.18 1.57
N MET A 330 5.50 3.72 2.59
CA MET A 330 6.58 4.69 2.41
C MET A 330 7.78 4.09 1.66
N VAL A 331 8.14 2.83 1.94
CA VAL A 331 9.20 2.13 1.20
C VAL A 331 8.85 2.02 -0.27
N LYS A 332 7.60 1.66 -0.60
CA LYS A 332 7.17 1.59 -2.00
C LYS A 332 7.20 2.96 -2.69
N ALA A 333 6.81 4.02 -1.99
CA ALA A 333 6.83 5.39 -2.51
C ALA A 333 8.24 5.97 -2.69
N SER A 334 9.21 5.53 -1.88
CA SER A 334 10.58 6.04 -1.91
C SER A 334 11.46 5.43 -3.02
N PHE A 335 10.99 4.36 -3.68
CA PHE A 335 11.75 3.67 -4.72
C PHE A 335 11.25 4.05 -6.12
N PRO A 336 12.15 4.17 -7.13
CA PRO A 336 11.76 4.50 -8.50
C PRO A 336 10.73 3.54 -9.09
N ALA A 337 9.89 4.05 -9.99
CA ALA A 337 8.92 3.26 -10.75
C ALA A 337 9.59 2.04 -11.41
N GLY A 338 9.00 0.86 -11.25
CA GLY A 338 9.55 -0.42 -11.73
C GLY A 338 10.45 -1.19 -10.73
N ARG A 339 10.82 -0.60 -9.57
CA ARG A 339 11.64 -1.27 -8.54
C ARG A 339 10.92 -1.58 -7.23
N ALA A 340 9.59 -1.46 -7.19
CA ALA A 340 8.78 -1.74 -6.00
C ALA A 340 9.01 -3.17 -5.45
N GLY A 341 9.14 -4.17 -6.33
CA GLY A 341 9.42 -5.56 -5.92
C GLY A 341 10.77 -5.72 -5.21
N LEU A 342 11.79 -4.96 -5.61
CA LEU A 342 13.11 -4.96 -4.95
C LEU A 342 13.03 -4.30 -3.56
N ALA A 343 12.24 -3.23 -3.43
CA ALA A 343 12.01 -2.55 -2.16
C ALA A 343 11.32 -3.48 -1.14
N THR A 344 10.25 -4.15 -1.57
CA THR A 344 9.55 -5.15 -0.73
C THR A 344 10.45 -6.35 -0.41
N GLY A 345 11.21 -6.85 -1.39
CA GLY A 345 12.15 -7.96 -1.19
C GLY A 345 13.26 -7.62 -0.18
N LEU A 346 13.84 -6.42 -0.26
CA LEU A 346 14.83 -5.90 0.68
C LEU A 346 14.25 -5.77 2.09
N GLN A 347 13.04 -5.22 2.21
CA GLN A 347 12.35 -5.11 3.49
C GLN A 347 12.12 -6.49 4.14
N MET A 348 11.66 -7.47 3.35
CA MET A 348 11.51 -8.85 3.83
C MET A 348 12.85 -9.44 4.25
N PHE A 349 13.89 -9.31 3.43
CA PHE A 349 15.23 -9.81 3.74
C PHE A 349 15.77 -9.22 5.05
N ALA A 350 15.65 -7.90 5.23
CA ALA A 350 16.06 -7.22 6.47
C ALA A 350 15.28 -7.76 7.69
N MET A 351 13.96 -7.90 7.55
CA MET A 351 13.12 -8.40 8.63
C MET A 351 13.48 -9.85 9.00
N MET A 352 13.54 -10.77 8.03
CA MET A 352 13.84 -12.18 8.30
C MET A 352 15.29 -12.43 8.68
N GLY A 353 16.25 -11.73 8.06
CA GLY A 353 17.65 -11.77 8.45
C GLY A 353 17.83 -11.35 9.91
N GLY A 354 17.17 -10.26 10.31
CA GLY A 354 17.15 -9.84 11.72
C GLY A 354 16.53 -10.86 12.66
N ALA A 355 15.47 -11.52 12.23
CA ALA A 355 14.83 -12.60 12.99
C ALA A 355 15.81 -13.74 13.29
N ALA A 356 16.50 -14.22 12.26
CA ALA A 356 17.43 -15.34 12.36
C ALA A 356 18.65 -14.97 13.22
N VAL A 357 19.24 -13.79 12.99
CA VAL A 357 20.36 -13.29 13.80
C VAL A 357 19.92 -13.12 15.26
N ALA A 358 18.73 -12.57 15.51
CA ALA A 358 18.22 -12.41 16.86
C ALA A 358 18.02 -13.75 17.58
N ALA A 359 17.38 -14.72 16.92
CA ALA A 359 17.17 -16.04 17.50
C ALA A 359 18.49 -16.77 17.79
N ALA A 360 19.47 -16.70 16.89
CA ALA A 360 20.75 -17.38 17.03
C ALA A 360 21.69 -16.72 18.05
N VAL A 361 21.72 -15.38 18.11
CA VAL A 361 22.70 -14.63 18.91
C VAL A 361 22.22 -14.37 20.34
N SER A 362 20.91 -14.37 20.62
CA SER A 362 20.40 -13.97 21.94
C SER A 362 20.86 -14.89 23.09
N VAL A 363 20.99 -16.20 22.86
CA VAL A 363 21.48 -17.12 23.91
C VAL A 363 22.98 -16.94 24.18
N PRO A 364 23.88 -16.94 23.17
CA PRO A 364 25.30 -16.62 23.38
C PRO A 364 25.51 -15.24 24.01
N LEU A 365 24.74 -14.26 23.59
CA LEU A 365 24.83 -12.89 24.10
C LEU A 365 24.44 -12.80 25.57
N ALA A 366 23.40 -13.53 26.01
CA ALA A 366 23.07 -13.65 27.43
C ALA A 366 24.21 -14.26 28.25
N GLY A 367 24.90 -15.27 27.70
CA GLY A 367 26.09 -15.83 28.34
C GLY A 367 27.27 -14.84 28.43
N ALA A 368 27.47 -14.02 27.40
CA ALA A 368 28.59 -13.06 27.34
C ALA A 368 28.35 -11.77 28.15
N LEU A 369 27.10 -11.27 28.18
CA LEU A 369 26.72 -10.05 28.90
C LEU A 369 26.34 -10.33 30.37
N GLY A 370 26.24 -11.60 30.75
CA GLY A 370 26.06 -12.06 32.12
C GLY A 370 24.66 -12.63 32.40
N ASP A 371 23.61 -12.12 31.74
CA ASP A 371 22.24 -12.56 32.00
C ASP A 371 21.28 -12.35 30.81
N TRP A 372 20.08 -12.96 30.86
CA TRP A 372 19.08 -12.90 29.79
C TRP A 372 18.48 -11.51 29.57
N ASP A 373 18.31 -10.72 30.64
CA ASP A 373 17.72 -9.39 30.55
C ASP A 373 18.64 -8.42 29.80
N THR A 374 19.94 -8.43 30.10
CA THR A 374 20.95 -7.64 29.37
C THR A 374 21.02 -8.02 27.89
N SER A 375 20.82 -9.30 27.55
CA SER A 375 20.68 -9.72 26.15
C SER A 375 19.44 -9.16 25.47
N LEU A 376 18.30 -9.05 26.16
CA LEU A 376 17.10 -8.40 25.63
C LEU A 376 17.33 -6.88 25.47
N GLY A 377 17.99 -6.26 26.45
CA GLY A 377 18.37 -4.85 26.43
C GLY A 377 19.32 -4.48 25.29
N PHE A 378 20.26 -5.37 24.92
CA PHE A 378 21.18 -5.16 23.79
C PHE A 378 20.44 -4.93 22.46
N TRP A 379 19.33 -5.64 22.21
CA TRP A 379 18.50 -5.39 21.02
C TRP A 379 17.87 -3.99 21.02
N GLY A 380 17.77 -3.36 22.18
CA GLY A 380 17.44 -1.95 22.32
C GLY A 380 18.52 -1.03 21.75
N LEU A 381 19.81 -1.37 21.91
CA LEU A 381 20.91 -0.62 21.30
C LEU A 381 20.89 -0.72 19.76
N VAL A 382 20.53 -1.89 19.22
CA VAL A 382 20.33 -2.07 17.78
C VAL A 382 19.18 -1.19 17.27
N ALA A 383 18.08 -1.10 18.03
CA ALA A 383 16.98 -0.20 17.71
C ALA A 383 17.36 1.28 17.83
N VAL A 384 18.18 1.67 18.81
CA VAL A 384 18.75 3.03 18.90
C VAL A 384 19.62 3.36 17.70
N ALA A 385 20.49 2.44 17.26
CA ALA A 385 21.27 2.61 16.04
C ALA A 385 20.35 2.80 14.83
N GLY A 386 19.25 2.04 14.76
CA GLY A 386 18.21 2.25 13.77
C GLY A 386 17.63 3.66 13.81
N VAL A 387 17.28 4.17 14.99
CA VAL A 387 16.76 5.55 15.13
C VAL A 387 17.77 6.56 14.59
N VAL A 388 19.05 6.42 14.95
CA VAL A 388 20.12 7.31 14.48
C VAL A 388 20.24 7.29 12.96
N LEU A 389 20.15 6.11 12.34
CA LEU A 389 20.19 5.94 10.88
C LEU A 389 18.92 6.46 10.18
N TRP A 390 17.79 6.52 10.89
CA TRP A 390 16.51 7.00 10.38
C TRP A 390 16.37 8.53 10.44
N LEU A 391 16.99 9.19 11.42
CA LEU A 391 16.89 10.65 11.63
C LEU A 391 17.22 11.50 10.38
N PRO A 392 18.23 11.17 9.56
CA PRO A 392 18.50 11.90 8.32
C PRO A 392 17.38 11.74 7.29
N VAL A 393 16.84 10.51 7.16
CA VAL A 393 15.73 10.20 6.24
C VAL A 393 14.48 10.98 6.63
N ASP A 394 14.13 11.00 7.92
CA ASP A 394 13.00 11.77 8.45
C ASP A 394 13.12 13.27 8.14
N ARG A 395 14.31 13.85 8.36
CA ARG A 395 14.56 15.28 8.13
C ARG A 395 14.46 15.67 6.66
N ASP A 396 14.95 14.83 5.76
CA ASP A 396 14.98 15.15 4.33
C ASP A 396 13.63 14.87 3.65
N VAL A 397 12.89 13.84 4.11
CA VAL A 397 11.48 13.63 3.68
C VAL A 397 10.60 14.81 4.12
N HIS A 398 10.79 15.34 5.34
CA HIS A 398 10.06 16.54 5.78
C HIS A 398 10.48 17.83 5.04
N ARG A 399 11.69 17.90 4.49
CA ARG A 399 12.17 19.06 3.71
C ARG A 399 11.63 19.10 2.29
N GLY A 400 11.25 17.94 1.73
CA GLY A 400 10.67 17.83 0.39
C GLY A 400 9.21 18.24 0.28
N GLY A 401 8.59 18.70 1.39
CA GLY A 401 7.16 18.94 1.47
C GLY A 401 6.39 17.62 1.56
N ASP A 402 5.54 17.48 2.57
CA ASP A 402 4.61 16.36 2.71
C ASP A 402 3.53 16.54 1.63
N HIS A 403 3.86 16.26 0.37
CA HIS A 403 2.90 16.28 -0.73
C HIS A 403 1.98 15.06 -0.58
N ASP A 404 0.78 15.32 -0.08
CA ASP A 404 -0.48 14.58 -0.26
C ASP A 404 -0.41 13.32 -1.15
N GLN A 405 0.05 12.20 -0.59
CA GLN A 405 0.15 10.91 -1.31
C GLN A 405 -0.91 9.88 -0.92
N HIS A 406 -2.09 10.31 -0.46
CA HIS A 406 -3.26 9.43 -0.44
C HIS A 406 -4.44 10.16 -1.06
N PRO A 407 -4.94 9.72 -2.24
CA PRO A 407 -6.27 10.11 -2.69
C PRO A 407 -7.26 9.79 -1.57
N PRO A 408 -8.13 10.73 -1.17
CA PRO A 408 -9.17 10.48 -0.19
C PRO A 408 -10.25 9.63 -0.86
N ASP A 409 -10.08 8.30 -0.83
CA ASP A 409 -11.19 7.43 -1.19
C ASP A 409 -12.15 7.30 0.03
N SER A 410 -13.38 7.75 -0.18
CA SER A 410 -14.32 8.21 0.87
C SER A 410 -15.18 7.10 1.49
N SER A 411 -14.90 5.82 1.21
CA SER A 411 -15.63 4.70 1.81
C SER A 411 -14.88 4.06 2.99
N HIS A 412 -15.12 4.57 4.21
CA HIS A 412 -14.52 4.03 5.45
C HIS A 412 -15.09 2.69 5.95
N ARG A 413 -15.95 2.02 5.18
CA ARG A 413 -16.67 0.83 5.67
C ARG A 413 -15.89 -0.45 5.36
N LEU A 414 -15.42 -1.10 6.44
CA LEU A 414 -14.83 -2.44 6.37
C LEU A 414 -15.88 -3.46 5.89
N PRO A 415 -15.48 -4.51 5.14
CA PRO A 415 -16.39 -5.46 4.50
C PRO A 415 -16.98 -6.52 5.44
N TRP A 416 -17.54 -6.09 6.58
CA TRP A 416 -18.09 -6.96 7.63
C TRP A 416 -19.21 -7.90 7.18
N ARG A 417 -19.91 -7.55 6.08
CA ARG A 417 -21.03 -8.33 5.53
C ARG A 417 -20.58 -9.42 4.55
N SER A 418 -19.32 -9.43 4.13
CA SER A 418 -18.82 -10.39 3.14
C SER A 418 -18.40 -11.71 3.77
N HIS A 419 -19.03 -12.81 3.35
CA HIS A 419 -18.64 -14.16 3.78
C HIS A 419 -17.24 -14.55 3.29
N THR A 420 -16.86 -14.14 2.07
CA THR A 420 -15.49 -14.37 1.56
C THR A 420 -14.47 -13.64 2.41
N ALA A 421 -14.78 -12.42 2.85
CA ALA A 421 -13.89 -11.64 3.71
C ALA A 421 -13.66 -12.33 5.07
N TRP A 422 -14.72 -12.81 5.71
CA TRP A 422 -14.62 -13.57 6.97
C TRP A 422 -13.86 -14.88 6.81
N LEU A 423 -14.04 -15.59 5.70
CA LEU A 423 -13.35 -16.86 5.45
C LEU A 423 -11.84 -16.66 5.29
N VAL A 424 -11.42 -15.65 4.52
CA VAL A 424 -9.99 -15.33 4.36
C VAL A 424 -9.40 -14.77 5.65
N ALA A 425 -10.14 -13.90 6.36
CA ALA A 425 -9.71 -13.39 7.66
C ALA A 425 -9.56 -14.52 8.69
N GLY A 426 -10.49 -15.48 8.71
CA GLY A 426 -10.42 -16.67 9.56
C GLY A 426 -9.27 -17.60 9.17
N PHE A 427 -9.03 -17.80 7.87
CA PHE A 427 -7.85 -18.54 7.39
C PHE A 427 -6.55 -17.88 7.85
N LEU A 428 -6.42 -16.57 7.67
CA LEU A 428 -5.26 -15.80 8.14
C LEU A 428 -5.12 -15.79 9.67
N ALA A 429 -6.25 -15.81 10.40
CA ALA A 429 -6.26 -15.92 11.86
C ALA A 429 -5.68 -17.25 12.33
N VAL A 430 -6.14 -18.38 11.77
CA VAL A 430 -5.62 -19.70 12.09
C VAL A 430 -4.15 -19.82 11.65
N GLN A 431 -3.81 -19.33 10.46
CA GLN A 431 -2.43 -19.34 9.97
C GLN A 431 -1.50 -18.52 10.89
N SER A 432 -1.91 -17.32 11.31
CA SER A 432 -1.12 -16.49 12.20
C SER A 432 -1.03 -17.09 13.61
N TRP A 433 -2.10 -17.71 14.11
CA TRP A 433 -2.11 -18.44 15.37
C TRP A 433 -1.07 -19.57 15.35
N GLN A 434 -1.06 -20.35 14.26
CA GLN A 434 -0.11 -21.43 14.05
C GLN A 434 1.33 -20.92 14.03
N PHE A 435 1.57 -19.84 13.28
CA PHE A 435 2.89 -19.22 13.20
C PHE A 435 3.40 -18.75 14.57
N TYR A 436 2.63 -17.92 15.28
CA TYR A 436 3.08 -17.35 16.56
C TYR A 436 3.19 -18.40 17.66
N SER A 437 2.29 -19.39 17.68
CA SER A 437 2.39 -20.50 18.63
C SER A 437 3.61 -21.37 18.36
N THR A 438 3.90 -21.66 17.08
CA THR A 438 5.12 -22.40 16.69
C THR A 438 6.37 -21.60 17.08
N LEU A 439 6.39 -20.29 16.79
CA LEU A 439 7.50 -19.41 17.14
C LEU A 439 7.77 -19.38 18.65
N ALA A 440 6.71 -19.34 19.47
CA ALA A 440 6.81 -19.29 20.93
C ALA A 440 7.23 -20.63 21.54
N TRP A 441 6.76 -21.76 21.02
CA TRP A 441 6.86 -23.06 21.68
C TRP A 441 7.80 -24.07 21.03
N LEU A 442 8.34 -23.80 19.83
CA LEU A 442 9.29 -24.70 19.16
C LEU A 442 10.57 -24.87 19.97
N SER A 443 11.32 -23.80 20.27
CA SER A 443 12.56 -23.92 21.04
C SER A 443 12.33 -24.48 22.45
N PRO A 444 11.33 -24.01 23.23
CA PRO A 444 11.04 -24.60 24.55
C PRO A 444 10.68 -26.09 24.51
N THR A 445 10.06 -26.58 23.43
CA THR A 445 9.76 -28.02 23.29
C THR A 445 11.05 -28.84 23.28
N TYR A 446 12.03 -28.44 22.47
CA TYR A 446 13.29 -29.19 22.34
C TYR A 446 14.21 -29.00 23.54
N VAL A 447 14.25 -27.81 24.14
CA VAL A 447 14.94 -27.62 25.45
C VAL A 447 14.31 -28.51 26.51
N GLY A 448 12.98 -28.62 26.53
CA GLY A 448 12.26 -29.55 27.41
C GLY A 448 12.54 -31.04 27.13
N HIS A 449 13.05 -31.37 25.94
CA HIS A 449 13.52 -32.71 25.57
C HIS A 449 15.02 -32.92 25.87
N GLY A 450 15.66 -31.96 26.53
CA GLY A 450 17.07 -32.03 26.93
C GLY A 450 18.06 -31.45 25.92
N TRP A 451 17.59 -30.77 24.87
CA TRP A 451 18.48 -30.07 23.95
C TRP A 451 19.12 -28.85 24.60
N GLU A 452 20.35 -28.52 24.17
CA GLU A 452 20.95 -27.25 24.54
C GLU A 452 20.14 -26.08 23.93
N ALA A 453 20.03 -24.98 24.68
CA ALA A 453 19.29 -23.79 24.24
C ALA A 453 19.83 -23.20 22.92
N GLN A 454 21.12 -23.38 22.65
CA GLN A 454 21.76 -22.98 21.40
C GLN A 454 21.21 -23.78 20.21
N ASP A 455 21.17 -25.11 20.30
CA ASP A 455 20.65 -25.97 19.23
C ASP A 455 19.17 -25.71 18.95
N ALA A 456 18.39 -25.50 20.01
CA ALA A 456 16.98 -25.13 19.90
C ALA A 456 16.77 -23.74 19.24
N GLY A 457 17.72 -22.81 19.40
CA GLY A 457 17.74 -21.52 18.69
C GLY A 457 18.12 -21.66 17.21
N ILE A 458 19.05 -22.55 16.88
CA ILE A 458 19.40 -22.86 15.48
C ILE A 458 18.22 -23.52 14.77
N LEU A 459 17.51 -24.43 15.44
CA LEU A 459 16.30 -25.06 14.92
C LEU A 459 15.21 -24.04 14.58
N LEU A 460 15.01 -23.04 15.45
CA LEU A 460 14.11 -21.91 15.19
C LEU A 460 14.57 -21.07 13.99
N SER A 461 15.88 -20.93 13.81
CA SER A 461 16.46 -20.24 12.65
C SER A 461 16.19 -21.00 11.35
N VAL A 462 16.25 -22.33 11.36
CA VAL A 462 15.84 -23.17 10.21
C VAL A 462 14.37 -22.97 9.88
N PHE A 463 13.49 -22.99 10.88
CA PHE A 463 12.06 -22.72 10.71
C PHE A 463 11.80 -21.35 10.05
N THR A 464 12.42 -20.29 10.56
CA THR A 464 12.25 -18.92 10.03
C THR A 464 12.88 -18.73 8.65
N GLY A 465 14.04 -19.34 8.39
CA GLY A 465 14.68 -19.33 7.07
C GLY A 465 13.84 -20.05 6.02
N ALA A 466 13.30 -21.22 6.35
CA ALA A 466 12.39 -21.96 5.48
C ALA A 466 11.10 -21.17 5.18
N GLN A 467 10.56 -20.47 6.18
CA GLN A 467 9.44 -19.54 6.01
C GLN A 467 9.76 -18.40 5.03
N PHE A 468 10.96 -17.86 5.06
CA PHE A 468 11.34 -16.80 4.11
C PHE A 468 11.37 -17.30 2.68
N VAL A 469 12.07 -18.41 2.44
CA VAL A 469 12.18 -18.99 1.10
C VAL A 469 10.81 -19.35 0.56
N SER A 470 9.96 -20.02 1.35
CA SER A 470 8.64 -20.42 0.90
C SER A 470 7.68 -19.25 0.73
N GLY A 471 7.82 -18.16 1.50
CA GLY A 471 7.03 -16.94 1.35
C GLY A 471 7.31 -16.20 0.04
N LEU A 472 8.55 -16.24 -0.46
CA LEU A 472 8.89 -15.68 -1.77
C LEU A 472 8.45 -16.60 -2.93
N VAL A 473 8.62 -17.91 -2.76
CA VAL A 473 8.35 -18.90 -3.81
C VAL A 473 6.84 -19.18 -3.95
N GLY A 474 6.07 -19.11 -2.86
CA GLY A 474 4.65 -19.45 -2.83
C GLY A 474 3.78 -18.68 -3.83
N PRO A 475 3.84 -17.33 -3.85
CA PRO A 475 3.15 -16.52 -4.86
C PRO A 475 3.59 -16.84 -6.30
N ALA A 476 4.90 -17.03 -6.53
CA ALA A 476 5.42 -17.35 -7.86
C ALA A 476 4.92 -18.72 -8.38
N ILE A 477 4.76 -19.72 -7.51
CA ILE A 477 4.11 -20.99 -7.87
C ILE A 477 2.63 -20.77 -8.18
N THR A 478 1.96 -19.93 -7.40
CA THR A 478 0.54 -19.61 -7.59
C THR A 478 0.27 -19.04 -8.98
N ASP A 479 1.11 -18.10 -9.43
CA ASP A 479 0.96 -17.49 -10.75
C ASP A 479 1.21 -18.47 -11.91
N ARG A 480 2.05 -19.49 -11.71
CA ARG A 480 2.28 -20.55 -12.71
C ARG A 480 1.16 -21.59 -12.78
N VAL A 481 0.57 -21.95 -11.64
CA VAL A 481 -0.43 -23.03 -11.56
C VAL A 481 -1.85 -22.52 -11.85
N GLY A 482 -2.10 -21.21 -11.70
CA GLY A 482 -3.39 -20.59 -11.97
C GLY A 482 -4.46 -20.83 -10.89
N ASP A 483 -4.43 -21.97 -10.19
CA ASP A 483 -5.26 -22.23 -9.00
C ASP A 483 -4.41 -22.15 -7.71
N TRP A 484 -4.61 -21.09 -6.93
CA TRP A 484 -3.92 -20.86 -5.64
C TRP A 484 -4.18 -21.93 -4.59
N ARG A 485 -5.21 -22.75 -4.74
CA ARG A 485 -5.49 -23.84 -3.79
C ARG A 485 -4.43 -24.91 -3.83
N VAL A 486 -3.80 -25.15 -4.98
CA VAL A 486 -2.77 -26.19 -5.12
C VAL A 486 -1.58 -25.90 -4.20
N PRO A 487 -0.90 -24.74 -4.29
CA PRO A 487 0.19 -24.42 -3.37
C PRO A 487 -0.31 -24.20 -1.92
N LEU A 488 -1.53 -23.71 -1.71
CA LEU A 488 -2.09 -23.52 -0.36
C LEU A 488 -2.34 -24.85 0.36
N VAL A 489 -2.92 -25.84 -0.32
CA VAL A 489 -3.12 -27.20 0.19
C VAL A 489 -1.78 -27.90 0.39
N GLY A 490 -0.84 -27.75 -0.54
CA GLY A 490 0.53 -28.27 -0.37
C GLY A 490 1.21 -27.72 0.88
N ALA A 491 1.13 -26.41 1.11
CA ALA A 491 1.66 -25.77 2.31
C ALA A 491 0.96 -26.28 3.58
N ALA A 492 -0.36 -26.42 3.57
CA ALA A 492 -1.11 -26.95 4.71
C ALA A 492 -0.78 -28.43 5.01
N LEU A 493 -0.54 -29.26 3.98
CA LEU A 493 -0.10 -30.64 4.15
C LEU A 493 1.32 -30.71 4.75
N CYS A 494 2.25 -29.87 4.29
CA CYS A 494 3.57 -29.73 4.91
C CYS A 494 3.44 -29.33 6.39
N GLY A 495 2.55 -28.38 6.70
CA GLY A 495 2.29 -27.93 8.06
C GLY A 495 1.74 -29.04 8.93
N LEU A 496 0.79 -29.82 8.40
CA LEU A 496 0.17 -30.93 9.11
C LEU A 496 1.18 -32.04 9.38
N ALA A 497 2.02 -32.37 8.38
CA ALA A 497 3.10 -33.33 8.55
C ALA A 497 4.16 -32.84 9.56
N GLY A 498 4.53 -31.56 9.51
CA GLY A 498 5.47 -30.97 10.46
C GLY A 498 4.95 -31.01 11.91
N GLN A 499 3.70 -30.60 12.13
CA GLN A 499 3.10 -30.57 13.47
C GLN A 499 2.84 -31.97 14.02
N THR A 500 2.35 -32.89 13.18
CA THR A 500 2.19 -34.29 13.59
C THR A 500 3.54 -34.97 13.83
N GLY A 501 4.58 -34.62 13.07
CA GLY A 501 5.96 -35.04 13.29
C GLY A 501 6.49 -34.61 14.66
N VAL A 502 6.38 -33.32 15.01
CA VAL A 502 6.79 -32.84 16.35
C VAL A 502 5.93 -33.45 17.46
N TRP A 503 4.64 -33.66 17.23
CA TRP A 503 3.75 -34.28 18.21
C TRP A 503 4.08 -35.75 18.48
N ALA A 504 4.27 -36.56 17.43
CA ALA A 504 4.37 -38.01 17.51
C ALA A 504 5.81 -38.51 17.64
N ALA A 505 6.77 -37.83 17.01
CA ALA A 505 8.18 -38.24 16.95
C ALA A 505 9.12 -37.02 16.84
N PRO A 506 9.16 -36.15 17.87
CA PRO A 506 9.93 -34.90 17.84
C PRO A 506 11.43 -35.13 17.57
N ASP A 507 12.02 -36.16 18.20
CA ASP A 507 13.45 -36.44 18.10
C ASP A 507 13.85 -37.25 16.85
N ALA A 508 12.88 -37.75 16.07
CA ALA A 508 13.17 -38.59 14.89
C ALA A 508 13.76 -37.81 13.71
N ALA A 509 13.25 -36.60 13.46
CA ALA A 509 13.69 -35.75 12.36
C ALA A 509 13.44 -34.25 12.64
N PRO A 510 13.96 -33.70 13.74
CA PRO A 510 13.65 -32.34 14.23
C PRO A 510 13.84 -31.26 13.17
N TRP A 511 14.95 -31.33 12.43
CA TRP A 511 15.29 -30.40 11.35
C TRP A 511 14.31 -30.46 10.18
N VAL A 512 13.84 -31.66 9.82
CA VAL A 512 12.83 -31.86 8.78
C VAL A 512 11.49 -31.30 9.23
N TRP A 513 11.12 -31.52 10.48
CA TRP A 513 9.90 -30.95 11.05
C TRP A 513 9.94 -29.42 11.03
N ALA A 514 11.04 -28.81 11.48
CA ALA A 514 11.23 -27.35 11.43
C ALA A 514 11.17 -26.80 10.00
N LEU A 515 11.80 -27.48 9.03
CA LEU A 515 11.75 -27.13 7.62
C LEU A 515 10.31 -27.16 7.06
N LEU A 516 9.57 -28.25 7.32
CA LEU A 516 8.18 -28.39 6.87
C LEU A 516 7.26 -27.34 7.48
N LEU A 517 7.41 -27.07 8.79
CA LEU A 517 6.69 -26.01 9.49
C LEU A 517 6.99 -24.65 8.87
N GLY A 518 8.26 -24.34 8.60
CA GLY A 518 8.65 -23.07 7.99
C GLY A 518 8.07 -22.92 6.59
N VAL A 519 8.23 -23.95 5.75
CA VAL A 519 7.65 -23.98 4.39
C VAL A 519 6.15 -23.71 4.43
N ALA A 520 5.43 -24.40 5.31
CA ALA A 520 3.99 -24.26 5.49
C ALA A 520 3.58 -22.84 5.89
N GLN A 521 4.24 -22.27 6.89
CA GLN A 521 3.87 -20.94 7.41
C GLN A 521 4.19 -19.83 6.42
N GLY A 522 5.35 -19.87 5.77
CA GLY A 522 5.73 -18.85 4.79
C GLY A 522 4.85 -18.83 3.55
N ALA A 523 4.65 -19.98 2.92
CA ALA A 523 3.83 -20.07 1.72
C ALA A 523 2.36 -19.74 2.03
N SER A 524 1.80 -20.26 3.14
CA SER A 524 0.39 -20.00 3.49
C SER A 524 0.12 -18.52 3.76
N PHE A 525 1.03 -17.83 4.45
CA PHE A 525 0.88 -16.40 4.72
C PHE A 525 0.98 -15.58 3.44
N ALA A 526 2.02 -15.80 2.62
CA ALA A 526 2.23 -15.04 1.39
C ALA A 526 1.09 -15.24 0.39
N ILE A 527 0.63 -16.48 0.21
CA ILE A 527 -0.54 -16.77 -0.63
C ILE A 527 -1.80 -16.15 -0.01
N GLY A 528 -1.95 -16.17 1.31
CA GLY A 528 -3.03 -15.47 2.01
C GLY A 528 -3.10 -13.97 1.68
N LEU A 529 -1.95 -13.30 1.56
CA LEU A 529 -1.90 -11.90 1.10
C LEU A 529 -2.32 -11.75 -0.37
N VAL A 530 -1.93 -12.70 -1.23
CA VAL A 530 -2.39 -12.74 -2.63
C VAL A 530 -3.91 -12.87 -2.70
N LEU A 531 -4.54 -13.64 -1.82
CA LEU A 531 -6.00 -13.79 -1.76
C LEU A 531 -6.72 -12.48 -1.42
N LEU A 532 -6.13 -11.63 -0.58
CA LEU A 532 -6.70 -10.31 -0.25
C LEU A 532 -6.83 -9.41 -1.48
N VAL A 533 -5.92 -9.57 -2.45
CA VAL A 533 -5.96 -8.86 -3.73
C VAL A 533 -6.86 -9.58 -4.73
N ARG A 534 -6.70 -10.90 -4.91
CA ARG A 534 -7.44 -11.69 -5.91
C ARG A 534 -8.95 -11.75 -5.66
N TYR A 535 -9.38 -11.70 -4.40
CA TYR A 535 -10.79 -11.65 -4.06
C TYR A 535 -11.34 -10.22 -3.94
N ALA A 536 -10.53 -9.18 -4.02
CA ALA A 536 -11.04 -7.82 -4.09
C ALA A 536 -11.55 -7.50 -5.50
N VAL A 537 -12.57 -6.64 -5.59
CA VAL A 537 -13.06 -6.13 -6.88
C VAL A 537 -12.24 -4.96 -7.41
N SER A 538 -11.53 -4.25 -6.54
CA SER A 538 -10.70 -3.08 -6.89
C SER A 538 -9.54 -2.91 -5.91
N PRO A 539 -8.50 -2.11 -6.23
CA PRO A 539 -7.41 -1.79 -5.31
C PRO A 539 -7.88 -1.20 -3.97
N ALA A 540 -8.88 -0.31 -4.00
CA ALA A 540 -9.47 0.28 -2.80
C ALA A 540 -10.21 -0.77 -1.94
N ALA A 541 -10.92 -1.70 -2.58
CA ALA A 541 -11.53 -2.84 -1.88
C ALA A 541 -10.47 -3.76 -1.27
N ALA A 542 -9.34 -3.99 -1.96
CA ALA A 542 -8.22 -4.78 -1.46
C ALA A 542 -7.58 -4.16 -0.21
N ALA A 543 -7.44 -2.84 -0.17
CA ALA A 543 -6.93 -2.11 0.99
C ALA A 543 -7.88 -2.25 2.20
N ARG A 544 -9.18 -2.03 2.02
CA ARG A 544 -10.20 -2.20 3.08
C ARG A 544 -10.30 -3.64 3.57
N PHE A 545 -10.23 -4.59 2.64
CA PHE A 545 -10.25 -6.01 2.94
C PHE A 545 -9.00 -6.43 3.74
N THR A 546 -7.82 -5.97 3.34
CA THR A 546 -6.56 -6.20 4.07
C THR A 546 -6.63 -5.63 5.48
N ALA A 547 -7.16 -4.42 5.65
CA ALA A 547 -7.33 -3.81 6.96
C ALA A 547 -8.25 -4.63 7.88
N MET A 548 -9.41 -5.08 7.39
CA MET A 548 -10.30 -5.97 8.14
C MET A 548 -9.61 -7.29 8.48
N ALA A 549 -8.96 -7.92 7.49
CA ALA A 549 -8.31 -9.21 7.65
C ALA A 549 -7.21 -9.16 8.72
N PHE A 550 -6.35 -8.13 8.72
CA PHE A 550 -5.31 -7.96 9.73
C PHE A 550 -5.86 -7.63 11.12
N LEU A 551 -6.90 -6.78 11.21
CA LEU A 551 -7.56 -6.48 12.48
C LEU A 551 -8.09 -7.77 13.13
N VAL A 552 -8.82 -8.59 12.38
CA VAL A 552 -9.39 -9.85 12.89
C VAL A 552 -8.29 -10.88 13.15
N SER A 553 -7.43 -11.12 12.16
CA SER A 553 -6.45 -12.21 12.23
C SER A 553 -5.41 -12.00 13.32
N TYR A 554 -4.80 -10.82 13.44
CA TYR A 554 -3.79 -10.60 14.48
C TYR A 554 -4.38 -10.53 15.89
N THR A 555 -5.59 -9.99 16.05
CA THR A 555 -6.27 -9.98 17.36
C THR A 555 -6.61 -11.39 17.84
N VAL A 556 -7.08 -12.26 16.94
CA VAL A 556 -7.34 -13.67 17.29
C VAL A 556 -6.02 -14.42 17.48
N ALA A 557 -5.07 -14.26 16.57
CA ALA A 557 -3.79 -14.96 16.59
C ALA A 557 -2.92 -14.59 17.79
N SER A 558 -3.04 -13.37 18.33
CA SER A 558 -2.30 -12.99 19.53
C SER A 558 -2.64 -13.90 20.71
N MET A 559 -3.86 -14.44 20.80
CA MET A 559 -4.21 -15.36 21.88
C MET A 559 -3.45 -16.70 21.80
N GLY A 560 -2.87 -17.05 20.65
CA GLY A 560 -2.27 -18.35 20.39
C GLY A 560 -1.21 -18.79 21.39
N PRO A 561 -0.09 -18.06 21.53
CA PRO A 561 0.97 -18.42 22.45
C PRO A 561 0.48 -18.55 23.90
N THR A 562 -0.36 -17.62 24.38
CA THR A 562 -0.92 -17.65 25.74
C THR A 562 -1.83 -18.86 25.96
N THR A 563 -2.71 -19.18 25.00
CA THR A 563 -3.57 -20.36 25.08
C THR A 563 -2.75 -21.65 25.07
N MET A 564 -1.71 -21.76 24.24
CA MET A 564 -0.80 -22.91 24.25
C MET A 564 -0.02 -23.01 25.58
N GLY A 565 0.35 -21.87 26.18
CA GLY A 565 0.93 -21.83 27.53
C GLY A 565 -0.02 -22.35 28.59
N ALA A 566 -1.30 -21.98 28.54
CA ALA A 566 -2.33 -22.51 29.44
C ALA A 566 -2.50 -24.03 29.27
N VAL A 567 -2.54 -24.52 28.02
CA VAL A 567 -2.59 -25.96 27.73
C VAL A 567 -1.37 -26.67 28.32
N ARG A 568 -0.18 -26.07 28.25
CA ARG A 568 1.06 -26.63 28.83
C ARG A 568 1.02 -26.69 30.34
N ASP A 569 0.53 -25.65 30.99
CA ASP A 569 0.42 -25.58 32.46
C ASP A 569 -0.61 -26.59 32.98
N LEU A 570 -1.73 -26.79 32.27
CA LEU A 570 -2.76 -27.76 32.64
C LEU A 570 -2.35 -29.22 32.41
N THR A 571 -1.66 -29.50 31.31
CA THR A 571 -1.34 -30.89 30.91
C THR A 571 0.04 -31.36 31.32
N GLY A 572 0.95 -30.44 31.67
CA GLY A 572 2.32 -30.81 32.00
C GLY A 572 3.15 -31.32 30.81
N SER A 573 2.65 -31.26 29.57
CA SER A 573 3.35 -31.77 28.37
C SER A 573 3.37 -30.78 27.20
N TYR A 574 4.51 -30.71 26.50
CA TYR A 574 4.63 -29.98 25.24
C TYR A 574 3.92 -30.71 24.09
N SER A 575 3.76 -32.04 24.18
CA SER A 575 3.11 -32.84 23.14
C SER A 575 1.66 -32.38 22.90
N THR A 576 0.92 -32.02 23.96
CA THR A 576 -0.46 -31.52 23.83
C THR A 576 -0.55 -30.24 23.00
N ILE A 577 0.44 -29.33 23.10
CA ILE A 577 0.49 -28.12 22.26
C ILE A 577 0.51 -28.53 20.79
N TRP A 578 1.42 -29.43 20.41
CA TRP A 578 1.58 -29.85 19.02
C TRP A 578 0.38 -30.65 18.50
N LEU A 579 -0.30 -31.41 19.35
CA LEU A 579 -1.58 -32.04 18.99
C LEU A 579 -2.64 -30.99 18.66
N VAL A 580 -2.82 -29.98 19.51
CA VAL A 580 -3.79 -28.90 19.29
C VAL A 580 -3.44 -28.13 18.02
N LEU A 581 -2.17 -27.80 17.81
CA LEU A 581 -1.71 -27.15 16.59
C LEU A 581 -1.99 -28.04 15.37
N ALA A 582 -1.69 -29.34 15.41
CA ALA A 582 -1.98 -30.26 14.31
C ALA A 582 -3.48 -30.30 13.96
N LEU A 583 -4.36 -30.28 14.96
CA LEU A 583 -5.81 -30.19 14.76
C LEU A 583 -6.22 -28.85 14.12
N LEU A 584 -5.63 -27.74 14.56
CA LEU A 584 -5.85 -26.43 13.94
C LEU A 584 -5.34 -26.39 12.49
N MET A 585 -4.27 -27.13 12.16
CA MET A 585 -3.73 -27.20 10.80
C MET A 585 -4.63 -28.01 9.89
N PHE A 586 -5.26 -29.05 10.43
CA PHE A 586 -6.31 -29.75 9.71
C PHE A 586 -7.49 -28.82 9.40
N LEU A 587 -7.92 -27.98 10.35
CA LEU A 587 -8.94 -26.95 10.08
C LEU A 587 -8.48 -25.94 9.02
N GLN A 588 -7.21 -25.51 9.07
CA GLN A 588 -6.63 -24.62 8.06
C GLN A 588 -6.60 -25.28 6.67
N LEU A 589 -6.30 -26.57 6.58
CA LEU A 589 -6.35 -27.36 5.35
C LEU A 589 -7.78 -27.41 4.78
N VAL A 590 -8.78 -27.64 5.63
CA VAL A 590 -10.20 -27.60 5.21
C VAL A 590 -10.60 -26.21 4.72
N ALA A 591 -10.19 -25.15 5.42
CA ALA A 591 -10.42 -23.78 5.00
C ALA A 591 -9.75 -23.48 3.64
N ALA A 592 -8.50 -23.91 3.45
CA ALA A 592 -7.75 -23.78 2.19
C ALA A 592 -8.47 -24.46 1.03
N MET A 593 -9.00 -25.66 1.23
CA MET A 593 -9.78 -26.36 0.20
C MET A 593 -11.07 -25.61 -0.17
N SER A 594 -11.63 -24.84 0.76
CA SER A 594 -12.84 -24.06 0.52
C SER A 594 -12.58 -22.75 -0.25
N LEU A 595 -11.37 -22.18 -0.23
CA LEU A 595 -11.01 -20.91 -0.89
C LEU A 595 -10.91 -21.06 -2.42
N LYS A 596 -12.06 -21.28 -3.07
CA LYS A 596 -12.19 -21.49 -4.52
C LYS A 596 -12.04 -20.20 -5.32
N PRO A 597 -11.40 -20.21 -6.51
CA PRO A 597 -11.31 -19.05 -7.39
C PRO A 597 -12.65 -18.37 -7.70
N GLY A 598 -13.71 -19.15 -7.91
CA GLY A 598 -15.05 -18.62 -8.22
C GLY A 598 -15.89 -18.12 -7.04
N ARG A 599 -15.31 -17.83 -5.87
CA ARG A 599 -16.10 -17.25 -4.76
C ARG A 599 -16.45 -15.78 -5.05
N PRO A 600 -17.56 -15.26 -4.48
CA PRO A 600 -17.91 -13.86 -4.63
C PRO A 600 -16.77 -12.95 -4.18
N ARG A 601 -16.40 -12.00 -5.04
CA ARG A 601 -15.41 -10.98 -4.73
C ARG A 601 -15.96 -10.00 -3.68
N VAL A 602 -15.04 -9.35 -2.97
CA VAL A 602 -15.30 -8.42 -1.86
C VAL A 602 -15.28 -7.00 -2.42
N SER A 603 -16.38 -6.27 -2.20
CA SER A 603 -16.56 -4.87 -2.58
C SER A 603 -16.35 -3.88 -1.44
#